data_AF-A0AA47MRV7-F1
#
_entry.id   AF-A0AA47MRV7-F1
#
_cell.length_a   1.000
_cell.length_b   1.000
_cell.length_c   1.000
_cell.angle_alpha   90.00
_cell.angle_beta   90.00
_cell.angle_gamma   90.00
#
_symmetry.space_group_name_H-M   'P 1'
#
loop_
_entity.id
_entity.type
_entity.pdbx_description
1 polymer ?
#
loop_
_entity_poly.entity_id
_entity_poly.type
_entity_poly.pdbx_seq_one_letter_code
_entity_poly.pdbx_strand_id
1 'polypeptide(L)'
;MSGSTPPTPPAEAVGVEGCFPPGYKPFKPEEHGLERCKVPQEALLKLLAGLEPDRPAGAAEAGDQASEFGQQPAGPRLGMDSCVIPLRHGGLSLVQTTDFFYPLVEDPYMMGRIACANVLSDLYAMGITECDNMLMLLSVSQKMNEKERERAMPLLMQGFRDAAEEGGTSVTGGQTVVNPWIIVGGVASVVCQPNEFIMPDGAIPGDVLVLTKPLGTQVAVNAHQWLDQPEKWNKIKLVVSKEEVKEAYQEAMFSMATLNRTAAGLMHKFQAHAGTDVTGFGLLGHANNLAAQQRNEVSFVIHNLPIIAKMASISKACGNMFNLFQGTSAETSGGLLVCLPREQAAKFCSEMKSQGSGFGGQGAVGGAWIIGIVEKGDRRARIIDKPRIIEVPPRGSQAANQDNSTTSPAPSPNLS
;
A
#
# COMPACT_ATOMS: atom_id res chain seq x y z
N MET A 1 35.73 -15.69 -11.15
CA MET A 1 34.97 -16.71 -11.91
C MET A 1 33.50 -16.34 -11.84
N SER A 2 32.91 -16.13 -13.02
CA SER A 2 31.48 -15.95 -13.35
C SER A 2 30.57 -15.19 -12.36
N GLY A 3 30.42 -13.89 -12.60
CA GLY A 3 29.25 -13.14 -12.12
C GLY A 3 28.03 -13.47 -12.96
N SER A 4 26.98 -13.97 -12.33
CA SER A 4 25.67 -14.18 -12.96
C SER A 4 24.79 -12.97 -12.67
N THR A 5 24.63 -12.09 -13.66
CA THR A 5 23.54 -11.11 -13.71
C THR A 5 22.20 -11.83 -13.72
N PRO A 6 21.17 -11.36 -12.97
CA PRO A 6 19.83 -11.91 -13.07
C PRO A 6 19.28 -11.68 -14.48
N PRO A 7 18.50 -12.62 -15.04
CA PRO A 7 17.99 -12.49 -16.39
C PRO A 7 16.96 -11.36 -16.46
N THR A 8 17.20 -10.40 -17.34
CA THR A 8 16.21 -9.43 -17.81
C THR A 8 15.08 -10.19 -18.52
N PRO A 9 13.80 -9.95 -18.22
CA PRO A 9 12.73 -10.57 -19.01
C PRO A 9 12.82 -10.06 -20.46
N PRO A 10 12.67 -10.94 -21.46
CA PRO A 10 12.75 -10.55 -22.86
C PRO A 10 11.60 -9.59 -23.22
N ALA A 11 11.95 -8.50 -23.89
CA ALA A 11 11.03 -7.43 -24.30
C ALA A 11 10.04 -7.82 -25.42
N GLU A 12 9.84 -9.11 -25.69
CA GLU A 12 8.97 -9.61 -26.76
C GLU A 12 8.11 -10.79 -26.26
N ALA A 13 7.25 -10.53 -25.28
CA ALA A 13 6.14 -11.41 -24.89
C ALA A 13 4.90 -10.59 -24.50
N VAL A 14 4.60 -9.51 -25.25
CA VAL A 14 3.33 -8.77 -25.10
C VAL A 14 2.33 -9.31 -26.11
N GLY A 15 1.83 -10.53 -25.86
CA GLY A 15 0.76 -11.11 -26.65
C GLY A 15 -0.12 -11.98 -25.78
N VAL A 16 -1.22 -11.43 -25.23
CA VAL A 16 -2.44 -12.10 -24.71
C VAL A 16 -2.27 -13.34 -23.78
N GLU A 17 -1.05 -13.72 -23.41
CA GLU A 17 -0.71 -14.97 -22.71
C GLU A 17 -0.62 -14.80 -21.19
N GLY A 18 -0.71 -13.57 -20.69
CA GLY A 18 -0.55 -13.24 -19.27
C GLY A 18 -1.79 -12.73 -18.55
N CYS A 19 -2.99 -12.77 -19.13
CA CYS A 19 -4.21 -12.25 -18.48
C CYS A 19 -5.07 -13.35 -17.85
N PHE A 20 -5.86 -13.01 -16.83
CA PHE A 20 -7.00 -13.81 -16.40
C PHE A 20 -7.88 -14.13 -17.61
N PRO A 21 -8.49 -15.33 -17.65
CA PRO A 21 -9.26 -15.74 -18.80
C PRO A 21 -10.42 -14.78 -19.11
N PRO A 22 -10.84 -14.64 -20.38
CA PRO A 22 -11.94 -13.76 -20.77
C PRO A 22 -13.27 -14.02 -20.03
N GLY A 23 -13.46 -15.24 -19.50
CA GLY A 23 -14.63 -15.62 -18.71
C GLY A 23 -14.58 -15.19 -17.24
N TYR A 24 -13.39 -14.86 -16.70
CA TYR A 24 -13.25 -14.37 -15.34
C TYR A 24 -13.57 -12.87 -15.29
N LYS A 25 -14.72 -12.55 -14.70
CA LYS A 25 -15.05 -11.17 -14.32
C LYS A 25 -14.56 -10.92 -12.90
N PRO A 26 -13.67 -9.93 -12.67
CA PRO A 26 -13.33 -9.46 -11.34
C PRO A 26 -14.59 -9.19 -10.51
N PHE A 27 -14.50 -9.40 -9.20
CA PHE A 27 -15.60 -9.03 -8.32
C PHE A 27 -15.85 -7.52 -8.41
N LYS A 28 -17.10 -7.15 -8.71
CA LYS A 28 -17.55 -5.77 -8.83
C LYS A 28 -18.56 -5.49 -7.72
N PRO A 29 -18.16 -4.80 -6.64
CA PRO A 29 -19.04 -4.45 -5.53
C PRO A 29 -20.36 -3.82 -5.98
N GLU A 30 -20.31 -2.97 -7.01
CA GLU A 30 -21.46 -2.24 -7.51
C GLU A 30 -22.55 -3.13 -8.12
N GLU A 31 -22.18 -4.29 -8.68
CA GLU A 31 -23.13 -5.29 -9.21
C GLU A 31 -23.92 -5.97 -8.07
N HIS A 32 -23.46 -5.80 -6.84
CA HIS A 32 -24.06 -6.34 -5.62
C HIS A 32 -24.57 -5.24 -4.66
N GLY A 33 -24.66 -3.99 -5.12
CA GLY A 33 -25.13 -2.85 -4.32
C GLY A 33 -24.14 -2.40 -3.24
N LEU A 34 -22.85 -2.75 -3.38
CA LEU A 34 -21.78 -2.37 -2.46
C LEU A 34 -20.92 -1.26 -3.08
N GLU A 35 -20.48 -0.29 -2.26
CA GLU A 35 -19.55 0.76 -2.70
C GLU A 35 -18.09 0.28 -2.76
N ARG A 36 -17.75 -0.74 -1.96
CA ARG A 36 -16.39 -1.29 -1.79
C ARG A 36 -16.45 -2.70 -1.21
N CYS A 37 -15.32 -3.42 -1.30
CA CYS A 37 -15.18 -4.79 -0.78
C CYS A 37 -15.00 -4.85 0.74
N LYS A 38 -14.18 -3.96 1.32
CA LYS A 38 -13.96 -3.91 2.78
C LYS A 38 -15.25 -3.41 3.46
N VAL A 39 -15.65 -4.08 4.53
CA VAL A 39 -16.75 -3.64 5.39
C VAL A 39 -16.46 -2.19 5.84
N PRO A 40 -17.42 -1.25 5.73
CA PRO A 40 -17.20 0.13 6.15
C PRO A 40 -16.70 0.19 7.60
N GLN A 41 -15.74 1.06 7.85
CA GLN A 41 -15.03 1.12 9.11
C GLN A 41 -15.95 1.20 10.34
N GLU A 42 -16.95 2.07 10.31
CA GLU A 42 -17.90 2.21 11.42
C GLU A 42 -18.69 0.92 11.70
N ALA A 43 -19.08 0.20 10.64
CA ALA A 43 -19.77 -1.08 10.77
C ALA A 43 -18.82 -2.17 11.30
N LEU A 44 -17.57 -2.18 10.83
CA LEU A 44 -16.53 -3.11 11.30
C LEU A 44 -16.28 -2.92 12.81
N LEU A 45 -16.07 -1.69 13.27
CA LEU A 45 -15.84 -1.39 14.69
C LEU A 45 -17.00 -1.86 15.57
N LYS A 46 -18.26 -1.70 15.12
CA LYS A 46 -19.43 -2.21 15.84
C LYS A 46 -19.46 -3.74 15.93
N LEU A 47 -19.07 -4.44 14.86
CA LEU A 47 -19.01 -5.91 14.85
C LEU A 47 -17.88 -6.45 15.74
N LEU A 48 -16.75 -5.75 15.79
CA LEU A 48 -15.58 -6.15 16.58
C LEU A 48 -15.74 -5.85 18.09
N ALA A 49 -16.71 -5.03 18.49
CA ALA A 49 -16.95 -4.71 19.90
C ALA A 49 -17.16 -5.96 20.79
N GLY A 50 -17.65 -7.07 20.21
CA GLY A 50 -17.80 -8.35 20.93
C GLY A 50 -16.49 -9.11 21.19
N LEU A 51 -15.36 -8.66 20.63
CA LEU A 51 -14.02 -9.22 20.86
C LEU A 51 -13.23 -8.43 21.91
N GLU A 52 -13.68 -7.24 22.30
CA GLU A 52 -13.05 -6.50 23.39
C GLU A 52 -13.37 -7.21 24.72
N PRO A 53 -12.37 -7.47 25.58
CA PRO A 53 -12.62 -8.07 26.88
C PRO A 53 -13.53 -7.15 27.72
N ASP A 54 -14.53 -7.73 28.39
CA ASP A 54 -15.39 -7.02 29.33
C ASP A 54 -14.54 -6.20 30.31
N ARG A 55 -14.72 -4.88 30.35
CA ARG A 55 -14.18 -4.08 31.45
C ARG A 55 -14.84 -4.60 32.74
N PRO A 56 -14.08 -4.97 33.78
CA PRO A 56 -14.68 -5.20 35.08
C PRO A 56 -15.38 -3.90 35.52
N ALA A 57 -16.68 -3.98 35.77
CA ALA A 57 -17.48 -2.90 36.30
C ALA A 57 -16.95 -2.53 37.70
N GLY A 58 -16.14 -1.47 37.79
CA GLY A 58 -15.58 -1.01 39.06
C GLY A 58 -14.30 -0.17 38.99
N ALA A 59 -13.64 -0.02 37.83
CA ALA A 59 -12.42 0.79 37.71
C ALA A 59 -12.68 2.29 37.47
N ALA A 60 -13.74 2.83 38.08
CA ALA A 60 -13.87 4.27 38.30
C ALA A 60 -13.59 4.49 39.78
N GLU A 61 -12.63 5.36 40.10
CA GLU A 61 -12.20 5.74 41.46
C GLU A 61 -11.26 4.75 42.18
N ALA A 62 -10.00 4.69 41.74
CA ALA A 62 -8.90 4.41 42.66
C ALA A 62 -7.70 5.26 42.27
N GLY A 63 -7.33 6.17 43.17
CA GLY A 63 -6.19 7.06 43.01
C GLY A 63 -4.86 6.32 42.95
N ASP A 64 -3.87 7.08 42.48
CA ASP A 64 -2.45 6.78 42.40
C ASP A 64 -1.92 6.04 43.64
N GLN A 65 -1.83 4.71 43.58
CA GLN A 65 -0.87 3.80 44.24
C GLN A 65 -1.38 2.34 44.20
N ALA A 66 -0.87 1.52 43.27
CA ALA A 66 -0.88 0.06 43.39
C ALA A 66 0.19 -0.64 42.51
N SER A 67 1.21 -1.15 43.21
CA SER A 67 2.02 -2.36 42.96
C SER A 67 2.86 -2.54 41.69
N GLU A 68 4.18 -2.57 41.91
CA GLU A 68 5.22 -3.25 41.13
C GLU A 68 4.95 -4.75 40.98
N PHE A 69 4.14 -5.18 40.01
CA PHE A 69 4.25 -6.51 39.37
C PHE A 69 3.42 -6.50 38.08
N GLY A 70 4.09 -6.27 36.95
CA GLY A 70 3.65 -6.71 35.62
C GLY A 70 2.39 -6.09 35.03
N GLN A 71 2.32 -4.77 34.88
CA GLN A 71 1.47 -4.20 33.83
C GLN A 71 2.11 -4.52 32.47
N GLN A 72 1.46 -5.41 31.69
CA GLN A 72 1.80 -5.60 30.29
C GLN A 72 1.71 -4.24 29.59
N PRO A 73 2.73 -3.80 28.82
CA PRO A 73 2.55 -2.66 27.96
C PRO A 73 1.38 -2.96 27.03
N ALA A 74 0.39 -2.07 27.01
CA ALA A 74 -0.78 -2.20 26.16
C ALA A 74 -0.29 -2.35 24.71
N GLY A 75 -0.38 -3.56 24.17
CA GLY A 75 -0.15 -3.80 22.74
C GLY A 75 -1.15 -2.98 21.91
N PRO A 76 -0.94 -2.89 20.59
CA PRO A 76 -1.90 -2.26 19.70
C PRO A 76 -3.29 -2.84 19.94
N ARG A 77 -4.29 -1.96 20.07
CA ARG A 77 -5.68 -2.40 20.17
C ARG A 77 -6.11 -3.02 18.85
N LEU A 78 -7.18 -3.83 18.88
CA LEU A 78 -7.94 -4.16 17.68
C LEU A 78 -8.21 -2.87 16.90
N GLY A 79 -7.69 -2.77 15.67
CA GLY A 79 -7.86 -1.59 14.82
C GLY A 79 -6.57 -0.96 14.26
N MET A 80 -5.38 -1.40 14.68
CA MET A 80 -4.11 -1.06 14.03
C MET A 80 -3.63 -2.16 13.08
N ASP A 81 -2.64 -1.83 12.24
CA ASP A 81 -2.19 -2.63 11.08
C ASP A 81 -1.72 -4.04 11.48
N SER A 82 -1.09 -4.21 12.65
CA SER A 82 -0.66 -5.51 13.16
C SER A 82 -0.95 -5.65 14.65
N CYS A 83 -1.12 -6.89 15.12
CA CYS A 83 -1.07 -7.17 16.55
C CYS A 83 0.40 -7.20 17.02
N VAL A 84 0.66 -6.81 18.27
CA VAL A 84 1.94 -7.06 18.95
C VAL A 84 1.63 -7.79 20.24
N ILE A 85 2.08 -9.04 20.34
CA ILE A 85 1.75 -9.94 21.44
C ILE A 85 3.06 -10.34 22.14
N PRO A 86 3.31 -9.88 23.38
CA PRO A 86 4.45 -10.33 24.16
C PRO A 86 4.43 -11.85 24.33
N LEU A 87 5.55 -12.50 24.00
CA LEU A 87 5.68 -13.94 24.16
C LEU A 87 6.08 -14.29 25.58
N ARG A 88 5.76 -15.52 25.99
CA ARG A 88 6.24 -16.12 27.25
C ARG A 88 7.76 -16.32 27.29
N HIS A 89 8.44 -16.15 26.15
CA HIS A 89 9.87 -16.35 25.97
C HIS A 89 10.59 -14.99 25.92
N GLY A 90 11.69 -14.87 26.67
CA GLY A 90 12.24 -13.61 27.16
C GLY A 90 12.36 -12.47 26.13
N GLY A 91 11.62 -11.39 26.39
CA GLY A 91 11.74 -10.11 25.67
C GLY A 91 11.17 -10.09 24.25
N LEU A 92 10.71 -11.23 23.73
CA LEU A 92 10.21 -11.33 22.35
C LEU A 92 8.74 -10.97 22.26
N SER A 93 8.33 -10.43 21.12
CA SER A 93 6.93 -10.23 20.75
C SER A 93 6.63 -10.89 19.41
N LEU A 94 5.46 -11.52 19.30
CA LEU A 94 4.89 -11.91 18.01
C LEU A 94 4.22 -10.68 17.40
N VAL A 95 4.61 -10.33 16.18
CA VAL A 95 3.91 -9.35 15.36
C VAL A 95 3.34 -10.06 14.16
N GLN A 96 2.03 -9.89 13.93
CA GLN A 96 1.31 -10.62 12.90
C GLN A 96 0.16 -9.80 12.34
N THR A 97 -0.07 -9.98 11.03
CA THR A 97 -1.20 -9.41 10.29
C THR A 97 -1.84 -10.45 9.36
N THR A 98 -3.05 -10.16 8.88
CA THR A 98 -3.72 -10.86 7.79
C THR A 98 -4.47 -9.86 6.92
N ASP A 99 -4.39 -10.00 5.60
CA ASP A 99 -5.26 -9.26 4.68
C ASP A 99 -5.55 -10.11 3.43
N PHE A 100 -6.67 -9.82 2.77
CA PHE A 100 -7.05 -10.44 1.51
C PHE A 100 -7.98 -9.53 0.72
N PHE A 101 -7.99 -9.70 -0.59
CA PHE A 101 -8.88 -8.98 -1.48
C PHE A 101 -9.11 -9.76 -2.77
N TYR A 102 -9.92 -9.18 -3.65
CA TYR A 102 -10.29 -9.76 -4.95
C TYR A 102 -9.35 -9.24 -6.03
N PRO A 103 -9.08 -10.01 -7.10
CA PRO A 103 -8.29 -9.54 -8.22
C PRO A 103 -8.75 -8.21 -8.78
N LEU A 104 -7.81 -7.27 -8.90
CA LEU A 104 -8.04 -5.91 -9.41
C LEU A 104 -7.25 -5.61 -10.69
N VAL A 105 -6.19 -6.36 -10.96
CA VAL A 105 -5.44 -6.31 -12.23
C VAL A 105 -5.71 -7.58 -13.05
N GLU A 106 -5.55 -7.44 -14.36
CA GLU A 106 -5.78 -8.54 -15.31
C GLU A 106 -4.63 -9.55 -15.35
N ASP A 107 -3.41 -9.16 -14.97
CA ASP A 107 -2.23 -10.03 -14.97
C ASP A 107 -2.19 -10.86 -13.67
N PRO A 108 -2.36 -12.20 -13.70
CA PRO A 108 -2.35 -13.02 -12.50
C PRO A 108 -1.02 -12.99 -11.76
N TYR A 109 0.11 -12.94 -12.46
CA TYR A 109 1.44 -12.87 -11.82
C TYR A 109 1.57 -11.58 -11.02
N MET A 110 1.27 -10.44 -11.64
CA MET A 110 1.29 -9.15 -10.96
C MET A 110 0.25 -9.10 -9.83
N MET A 111 -0.92 -9.72 -10.01
CA MET A 111 -1.93 -9.85 -8.97
C MET A 111 -1.39 -10.60 -7.74
N GLY A 112 -0.67 -11.70 -7.95
CA GLY A 112 0.04 -12.42 -6.89
C GLY A 112 1.06 -11.55 -6.15
N ARG A 113 1.89 -10.80 -6.90
CA ARG A 113 2.87 -9.87 -6.31
C ARG A 113 2.19 -8.78 -5.47
N ILE A 114 1.12 -8.16 -5.98
CA ILE A 114 0.36 -7.13 -5.28
C ILE A 114 -0.27 -7.69 -4.00
N ALA A 115 -0.80 -8.91 -4.05
CA ALA A 115 -1.40 -9.53 -2.87
C ALA A 115 -0.38 -9.80 -1.77
N CYS A 116 0.79 -10.34 -2.11
CA CYS A 116 1.89 -10.52 -1.16
C CYS A 116 2.37 -9.17 -0.59
N ALA A 117 2.58 -8.17 -1.45
CA ALA A 117 2.99 -6.83 -1.04
C ALA A 117 1.98 -6.18 -0.09
N ASN A 118 0.68 -6.37 -0.31
CA ASN A 118 -0.37 -5.89 0.59
C ASN A 118 -0.30 -6.57 1.96
N VAL A 119 -0.15 -7.90 2.01
CA VAL A 119 -0.05 -8.64 3.28
C VAL A 119 1.19 -8.24 4.09
N LEU A 120 2.33 -8.01 3.42
CA LEU A 120 3.55 -7.57 4.10
C LEU A 120 3.50 -6.09 4.53
N SER A 121 2.61 -5.29 3.92
CA SER A 121 2.54 -3.84 4.12
C SER A 121 2.31 -3.46 5.59
N ASP A 122 1.46 -4.20 6.31
CA ASP A 122 1.18 -3.91 7.71
C ASP A 122 2.38 -4.16 8.64
N LEU A 123 3.21 -5.18 8.36
CA LEU A 123 4.47 -5.37 9.10
C LEU A 123 5.42 -4.20 8.84
N TYR A 124 5.50 -3.76 7.59
CA TYR A 124 6.30 -2.61 7.19
C TYR A 124 5.81 -1.30 7.83
N ALA A 125 4.50 -1.14 8.05
CA ALA A 125 3.92 -0.01 8.76
C ALA A 125 4.39 0.09 10.23
N MET A 126 4.72 -1.06 10.84
CA MET A 126 5.32 -1.15 12.17
C MET A 126 6.85 -0.97 12.16
N GLY A 127 7.45 -0.59 11.02
CA GLY A 127 8.91 -0.44 10.88
C GLY A 127 9.68 -1.77 10.84
N ILE A 128 9.00 -2.92 10.76
CA ILE A 128 9.67 -4.23 10.75
C ILE A 128 10.09 -4.57 9.33
N THR A 129 11.37 -4.83 9.09
CA THR A 129 11.88 -5.13 7.73
C THR A 129 11.90 -6.62 7.39
N GLU A 130 11.79 -7.49 8.39
CA GLU A 130 11.89 -8.94 8.26
C GLU A 130 10.53 -9.61 8.47
N CYS A 131 10.35 -10.77 7.84
CA CYS A 131 9.16 -11.60 8.00
C CYS A 131 9.62 -13.06 8.14
N ASP A 132 9.39 -13.67 9.30
CA ASP A 132 9.84 -15.05 9.54
C ASP A 132 9.05 -16.05 8.70
N ASN A 133 7.75 -15.79 8.50
CA ASN A 133 6.87 -16.74 7.85
C ASN A 133 5.66 -16.09 7.18
N MET A 134 5.29 -16.60 6.00
CA MET A 134 4.01 -16.30 5.36
C MET A 134 3.13 -17.54 5.19
N LEU A 135 1.82 -17.34 5.31
CA LEU A 135 0.79 -18.28 4.85
C LEU A 135 -0.01 -17.65 3.71
N MET A 136 -0.33 -18.41 2.67
CA MET A 136 -1.14 -17.92 1.55
C MET A 136 -2.62 -18.32 1.72
N LEU A 137 -3.52 -17.35 1.59
CA LEU A 137 -4.97 -17.56 1.58
C LEU A 137 -5.45 -17.40 0.14
N LEU A 138 -5.98 -18.47 -0.44
CA LEU A 138 -6.39 -18.50 -1.84
C LEU A 138 -7.80 -19.08 -2.00
N SER A 139 -8.59 -18.49 -2.87
CA SER A 139 -9.75 -19.17 -3.43
C SER A 139 -9.74 -19.21 -4.93
N VAL A 140 -10.21 -20.32 -5.48
CA VAL A 140 -10.33 -20.53 -6.92
C VAL A 140 -11.79 -20.34 -7.33
N SER A 141 -12.02 -19.56 -8.39
CA SER A 141 -13.39 -19.27 -8.82
C SER A 141 -14.08 -20.51 -9.39
N GLN A 142 -15.33 -20.74 -8.96
CA GLN A 142 -16.24 -21.75 -9.54
C GLN A 142 -16.54 -21.50 -11.03
N LYS A 143 -16.34 -20.27 -11.51
CA LYS A 143 -16.63 -19.88 -12.89
C LYS A 143 -15.48 -20.20 -13.85
N MET A 144 -14.30 -20.55 -13.34
CA MET A 144 -13.15 -20.92 -14.15
C MET A 144 -13.21 -22.41 -14.52
N ASN A 145 -13.01 -22.72 -15.80
CA ASN A 145 -12.78 -24.09 -16.22
C ASN A 145 -11.37 -24.57 -15.85
N GLU A 146 -11.08 -25.87 -16.03
CA GLU A 146 -9.81 -26.45 -15.58
C GLU A 146 -8.59 -25.81 -16.28
N LYS A 147 -8.66 -25.58 -17.60
CA LYS A 147 -7.56 -24.97 -18.36
C LYS A 147 -7.27 -23.54 -17.90
N GLU A 148 -8.33 -22.80 -17.59
CA GLU A 148 -8.23 -21.44 -17.06
C GLU A 148 -7.54 -21.41 -15.70
N ARG A 149 -7.90 -22.36 -14.83
CA ARG A 149 -7.32 -22.52 -13.49
C ARG A 149 -5.84 -22.91 -13.58
N GLU A 150 -5.52 -23.94 -14.38
CA GLU A 150 -4.16 -24.45 -14.58
C GLU A 150 -3.22 -23.39 -15.18
N ARG A 151 -3.75 -22.39 -15.88
CA ARG A 151 -2.96 -21.28 -16.40
C ARG A 151 -2.82 -20.12 -15.41
N ALA A 152 -3.92 -19.62 -14.86
CA ALA A 152 -3.89 -18.38 -14.08
C ALA A 152 -3.43 -18.58 -12.63
N MET A 153 -3.78 -19.69 -11.97
CA MET A 153 -3.44 -19.89 -10.56
C MET A 153 -1.94 -20.10 -10.33
N PRO A 154 -1.20 -20.88 -11.15
CA PRO A 154 0.25 -20.99 -10.98
C PRO A 154 0.99 -19.66 -11.15
N LEU A 155 0.57 -18.81 -12.09
CA LEU A 155 1.14 -17.48 -12.27
C LEU A 155 0.90 -16.59 -11.04
N LEU A 156 -0.32 -16.61 -10.49
CA LEU A 156 -0.65 -15.89 -9.26
C LEU A 156 0.18 -16.37 -8.07
N MET A 157 0.28 -17.68 -7.88
CA MET A 157 1.11 -18.26 -6.81
C MET A 157 2.60 -17.94 -7.00
N GLN A 158 3.09 -17.96 -8.24
CA GLN A 158 4.45 -17.58 -8.59
C GLN A 158 4.71 -16.11 -8.25
N GLY A 159 3.84 -15.20 -8.63
CA GLY A 159 3.97 -13.79 -8.28
C GLY A 159 3.97 -13.56 -6.76
N PHE A 160 3.11 -14.26 -6.03
CA PHE A 160 3.09 -14.17 -4.57
C PHE A 160 4.42 -14.65 -3.98
N ARG A 161 4.94 -15.79 -4.43
CA ARG A 161 6.23 -16.33 -3.99
C ARG A 161 7.39 -15.40 -4.30
N ASP A 162 7.47 -14.88 -5.53
CA ASP A 162 8.59 -14.03 -5.95
C ASP A 162 8.62 -12.71 -5.15
N ALA A 163 7.46 -12.16 -4.77
CA ALA A 163 7.38 -11.01 -3.87
C ALA A 163 7.76 -11.36 -2.43
N ALA A 164 7.39 -12.55 -1.94
CA ALA A 164 7.81 -13.04 -0.62
C ALA A 164 9.34 -13.22 -0.56
N GLU A 165 9.95 -13.79 -1.60
CA GLU A 165 11.40 -13.95 -1.70
C GLU A 165 12.12 -12.58 -1.72
N GLU A 166 11.59 -11.59 -2.44
CA GLU A 166 12.08 -10.21 -2.39
C GLU A 166 11.98 -9.59 -0.98
N GLY A 167 10.90 -9.93 -0.26
CA GLY A 167 10.69 -9.57 1.14
C GLY A 167 11.63 -10.29 2.11
N GLY A 168 12.46 -11.23 1.64
CA GLY A 168 13.35 -12.04 2.47
C GLY A 168 12.65 -13.15 3.24
N THR A 169 11.45 -13.56 2.80
CA THR A 169 10.63 -14.57 3.46
C THR A 169 10.17 -15.65 2.50
N SER A 170 9.40 -16.62 2.99
CA SER A 170 8.85 -17.69 2.18
C SER A 170 7.43 -18.06 2.61
N VAL A 171 6.68 -18.60 1.66
CA VAL A 171 5.35 -19.16 1.92
C VAL A 171 5.52 -20.63 2.30
N THR A 172 5.24 -20.98 3.56
CA THR A 172 5.44 -22.35 4.08
C THR A 172 4.14 -23.13 4.25
N GLY A 173 3.00 -22.49 4.02
CA GLY A 173 1.69 -23.10 4.13
C GLY A 173 0.58 -22.18 3.66
N GLY A 174 -0.66 -22.60 3.88
CA GLY A 174 -1.82 -21.84 3.43
C GLY A 174 -3.06 -22.70 3.31
N GLN A 175 -4.11 -22.09 2.78
CA GLN A 175 -5.36 -22.79 2.49
C GLN A 175 -5.89 -22.35 1.11
N THR A 176 -6.30 -23.32 0.31
CA THR A 176 -6.95 -23.09 -0.99
C THR A 176 -8.35 -23.68 -0.98
N VAL A 177 -9.36 -22.89 -1.33
CA VAL A 177 -10.77 -23.32 -1.37
C VAL A 177 -11.44 -22.94 -2.68
N VAL A 178 -12.56 -23.61 -3.00
CA VAL A 178 -13.42 -23.21 -4.12
C VAL A 178 -14.41 -22.15 -3.64
N ASN A 179 -14.57 -21.06 -4.40
CA ASN A 179 -15.45 -19.94 -4.05
C ASN A 179 -16.03 -19.30 -5.33
N PRO A 180 -17.18 -18.58 -5.32
CA PRO A 180 -17.66 -17.91 -6.53
C PRO A 180 -16.66 -16.90 -7.12
N TRP A 181 -15.85 -16.28 -6.27
CA TRP A 181 -14.81 -15.31 -6.66
C TRP A 181 -13.41 -15.80 -6.28
N ILE A 182 -12.39 -15.33 -6.99
CA ILE A 182 -11.00 -15.48 -6.56
C ILE A 182 -10.77 -14.54 -5.38
N ILE A 183 -10.20 -15.06 -4.30
CA ILE A 183 -9.70 -14.32 -3.15
C ILE A 183 -8.22 -14.63 -3.09
N VAL A 184 -7.40 -13.61 -2.91
CA VAL A 184 -5.96 -13.75 -2.72
C VAL A 184 -5.54 -12.88 -1.54
N GLY A 185 -4.72 -13.44 -0.68
CA GLY A 185 -4.23 -12.79 0.51
C GLY A 185 -3.32 -13.71 1.29
N GLY A 186 -3.16 -13.44 2.57
CA GLY A 186 -2.24 -14.20 3.38
C GLY A 186 -2.08 -13.66 4.78
N VAL A 187 -1.15 -14.29 5.48
CA VAL A 187 -0.72 -13.94 6.82
C VAL A 187 0.78 -13.69 6.76
N ALA A 188 1.26 -12.63 7.39
CA ALA A 188 2.68 -12.40 7.63
C ALA A 188 2.94 -12.40 9.13
N SER A 189 4.02 -13.03 9.56
CA SER A 189 4.34 -13.20 10.98
C SER A 189 5.84 -13.08 11.22
N VAL A 190 6.18 -12.45 12.33
CA VAL A 190 7.57 -12.24 12.76
C VAL A 190 7.63 -12.26 14.29
N VAL A 191 8.69 -12.84 14.82
CA VAL A 191 9.02 -12.80 16.25
C VAL A 191 10.22 -11.88 16.42
N CYS A 192 10.01 -10.74 17.05
CA CYS A 192 11.00 -9.69 17.10
C CYS A 192 11.21 -9.12 18.52
N GLN A 193 12.34 -8.47 18.71
CA GLN A 193 12.72 -7.71 19.88
C GLN A 193 12.03 -6.33 19.88
N PRO A 194 11.92 -5.67 21.05
CA PRO A 194 11.23 -4.37 21.18
C PRO A 194 11.82 -3.23 20.35
N ASN A 195 13.08 -3.33 19.94
CA ASN A 195 13.76 -2.32 19.12
C ASN A 195 13.60 -2.54 17.60
N GLU A 196 13.00 -3.64 17.18
CA GLU A 196 12.83 -3.98 15.75
C GLU A 196 11.49 -3.47 15.19
N PHE A 197 10.55 -3.07 16.06
CA PHE A 197 9.30 -2.45 15.68
C PHE A 197 9.14 -1.06 16.30
N ILE A 198 8.32 -0.24 15.65
CA ILE A 198 7.96 1.12 16.05
C ILE A 198 6.48 1.10 16.40
N MET A 199 6.16 1.39 17.66
CA MET A 199 4.76 1.51 18.09
C MET A 199 4.09 2.71 17.39
N PRO A 200 2.89 2.56 16.81
CA PRO A 200 2.27 3.59 15.98
C PRO A 200 1.53 4.65 16.81
N ASP A 201 2.14 5.13 17.90
CA ASP A 201 1.47 5.98 18.90
C ASP A 201 2.30 7.16 19.42
N GLY A 202 3.47 7.41 18.82
CA GLY A 202 4.48 8.33 19.34
C GLY A 202 4.50 9.72 18.71
N ALA A 203 3.59 10.08 17.80
CA ALA A 203 3.63 11.35 17.09
C ALA A 203 3.53 12.56 18.05
N ILE A 204 4.28 13.63 17.74
CA ILE A 204 4.33 14.87 18.54
C ILE A 204 3.96 16.10 17.70
N PRO A 205 3.45 17.18 18.32
CA PRO A 205 3.24 18.44 17.60
C PRO A 205 4.55 18.94 16.96
N GLY A 206 4.49 19.32 15.69
CA GLY A 206 5.64 19.78 14.91
C GLY A 206 6.20 18.74 13.94
N ASP A 207 5.90 17.45 14.16
CA ASP A 207 6.17 16.39 13.19
C ASP A 207 5.51 16.70 11.84
N VAL A 208 6.01 16.05 10.80
CA VAL A 208 5.43 16.10 9.47
C VAL A 208 4.94 14.73 9.03
N LEU A 209 3.93 14.74 8.16
CA LEU A 209 3.35 13.54 7.58
C LEU A 209 4.02 13.26 6.24
N VAL A 210 4.62 12.08 6.10
CA VAL A 210 5.27 11.62 4.87
C VAL A 210 4.50 10.45 4.28
N LEU A 211 4.18 10.51 2.98
CA LEU A 211 3.54 9.42 2.24
C LEU A 211 4.53 8.82 1.23
N THR A 212 4.64 7.49 1.16
CA THR A 212 5.70 6.82 0.37
C THR A 212 5.27 6.24 -0.99
N LYS A 213 3.97 6.27 -1.31
CA LYS A 213 3.45 5.93 -2.64
C LYS A 213 2.35 6.92 -3.05
N PRO A 214 2.17 7.15 -4.35
CA PRO A 214 1.09 8.02 -4.82
C PRO A 214 -0.29 7.37 -4.62
N LEU A 215 -1.31 8.22 -4.50
CA LEU A 215 -2.72 7.85 -4.41
C LEU A 215 -3.35 7.69 -5.80
N GLY A 216 -4.56 7.12 -5.85
CA GLY A 216 -5.39 7.01 -7.04
C GLY A 216 -5.34 5.66 -7.73
N THR A 217 -4.90 4.60 -7.03
CA THR A 217 -4.81 3.25 -7.60
C THR A 217 -6.18 2.72 -8.03
N GLN A 218 -7.24 2.95 -7.23
CA GLN A 218 -8.62 2.59 -7.60
C GLN A 218 -9.09 3.30 -8.87
N VAL A 219 -8.74 4.58 -9.03
CA VAL A 219 -9.11 5.35 -10.23
C VAL A 219 -8.41 4.78 -11.46
N ALA A 220 -7.12 4.45 -11.36
CA ALA A 220 -6.34 3.89 -12.47
C ALA A 220 -6.88 2.53 -12.92
N VAL A 221 -7.17 1.64 -11.97
CA VAL A 221 -7.73 0.32 -12.25
C VAL A 221 -9.12 0.44 -12.88
N ASN A 222 -10.00 1.26 -12.32
CA ASN A 222 -11.35 1.44 -12.87
C ASN A 222 -11.31 2.07 -14.25
N ALA A 223 -10.48 3.10 -14.47
CA ALA A 223 -10.32 3.73 -15.77
C ALA A 223 -9.85 2.74 -16.84
N HIS A 224 -8.93 1.83 -16.49
CA HIS A 224 -8.48 0.76 -17.39
C HIS A 224 -9.63 -0.18 -17.76
N GLN A 225 -10.38 -0.68 -16.78
CA GLN A 225 -11.55 -1.54 -17.02
C GLN A 225 -12.64 -0.85 -17.85
N TRP A 226 -12.72 0.48 -17.80
CA TRP A 226 -13.70 1.24 -18.57
C TRP A 226 -13.34 1.34 -20.05
N LEU A 227 -12.10 1.05 -20.46
CA LEU A 227 -11.71 1.01 -21.87
C LEU A 227 -12.58 0.05 -22.70
N ASP A 228 -13.03 -1.05 -22.08
CA ASP A 228 -13.91 -2.07 -22.68
C ASP A 228 -15.40 -1.85 -22.36
N GLN A 229 -15.76 -0.74 -21.72
CA GLN A 229 -17.12 -0.37 -21.35
C GLN A 229 -17.49 0.97 -22.00
N PRO A 230 -18.05 0.99 -23.23
CA PRO A 230 -18.25 2.21 -24.01
C PRO A 230 -19.00 3.31 -23.25
N GLU A 231 -20.01 2.96 -22.47
CA GLU A 231 -20.78 3.91 -21.65
C GLU A 231 -19.94 4.59 -20.57
N LYS A 232 -19.06 3.84 -19.90
CA LYS A 232 -18.17 4.38 -18.87
C LYS A 232 -16.98 5.13 -19.48
N TRP A 233 -16.40 4.61 -20.56
CA TRP A 233 -15.34 5.30 -21.33
C TRP A 233 -15.80 6.68 -21.81
N ASN A 234 -17.04 6.78 -22.29
CA ASN A 234 -17.61 8.04 -22.77
C ASN A 234 -17.62 9.16 -21.71
N LYS A 235 -17.58 8.83 -20.41
CA LYS A 235 -17.51 9.82 -19.32
C LYS A 235 -16.13 10.47 -19.19
N ILE A 236 -15.07 9.75 -19.55
CA ILE A 236 -13.69 10.17 -19.29
C ILE A 236 -12.87 10.42 -20.57
N LYS A 237 -13.35 9.98 -21.73
CA LYS A 237 -12.65 10.11 -23.03
C LYS A 237 -12.27 11.54 -23.44
N LEU A 238 -12.90 12.55 -22.86
CA LEU A 238 -12.62 13.97 -23.14
C LEU A 238 -11.51 14.54 -22.23
N VAL A 239 -11.12 13.83 -21.16
CA VAL A 239 -10.12 14.31 -20.19
C VAL A 239 -8.83 13.48 -20.17
N VAL A 240 -8.83 12.30 -20.80
CA VAL A 240 -7.69 11.38 -20.83
C VAL A 240 -7.71 10.55 -22.12
N SER A 241 -6.54 10.23 -22.67
CA SER A 241 -6.38 9.30 -23.79
C SER A 241 -6.37 7.83 -23.33
N LYS A 242 -6.50 6.89 -24.27
CA LYS A 242 -6.41 5.45 -23.93
C LYS A 242 -4.99 5.08 -23.49
N GLU A 243 -3.99 5.72 -24.08
CA GLU A 243 -2.57 5.54 -23.80
C GLU A 243 -2.25 6.01 -22.38
N GLU A 244 -2.70 7.21 -22.01
CA GLU A 244 -2.53 7.76 -20.65
C GLU A 244 -3.19 6.86 -19.58
N VAL A 245 -4.35 6.26 -19.88
CA VAL A 245 -5.01 5.29 -18.97
C VAL A 245 -4.17 4.03 -18.80
N LYS A 246 -3.60 3.50 -19.89
CA LYS A 246 -2.73 2.31 -19.84
C LYS A 246 -1.44 2.58 -19.07
N GLU A 247 -0.83 3.75 -19.27
CA GLU A 247 0.37 4.16 -18.52
C GLU A 247 0.07 4.32 -17.02
N ALA A 248 -1.04 4.96 -16.66
CA ALA A 248 -1.46 5.10 -15.26
C ALA A 248 -1.79 3.75 -14.61
N TYR A 249 -2.41 2.83 -15.35
CA TYR A 249 -2.68 1.47 -14.88
C TYR A 249 -1.40 0.68 -14.63
N GLN A 250 -0.42 0.77 -15.54
CA GLN A 250 0.90 0.16 -15.34
C GLN A 250 1.61 0.76 -14.12
N GLU A 251 1.60 2.08 -13.96
CA GLU A 251 2.17 2.75 -12.79
C GLU A 251 1.50 2.27 -11.49
N ALA A 252 0.17 2.23 -11.46
CA ALA A 252 -0.59 1.73 -10.32
C ALA A 252 -0.19 0.27 -10.02
N MET A 253 -0.18 -0.60 -11.02
CA MET A 253 0.19 -2.01 -10.87
C MET A 253 1.60 -2.18 -10.30
N PHE A 254 2.58 -1.43 -10.81
CA PHE A 254 3.95 -1.45 -10.26
C PHE A 254 4.02 -0.85 -8.86
N SER A 255 3.28 0.23 -8.57
CA SER A 255 3.24 0.87 -7.25
C SER A 255 2.68 -0.09 -6.19
N MET A 256 1.56 -0.74 -6.51
CA MET A 256 0.93 -1.74 -5.66
C MET A 256 1.80 -2.99 -5.47
N ALA A 257 2.61 -3.38 -6.47
CA ALA A 257 3.51 -4.53 -6.36
C ALA A 257 4.83 -4.24 -5.62
N THR A 258 5.11 -2.97 -5.34
CA THR A 258 6.35 -2.53 -4.66
C THR A 258 6.24 -2.77 -3.15
N LEU A 259 7.21 -3.44 -2.52
CA LEU A 259 7.21 -3.65 -1.07
C LEU A 259 7.48 -2.35 -0.31
N ASN A 260 6.82 -2.14 0.83
CA ASN A 260 7.13 -1.05 1.75
C ASN A 260 8.39 -1.30 2.61
N ARG A 261 9.14 -2.39 2.35
CA ARG A 261 10.33 -2.83 3.12
C ARG A 261 11.39 -1.75 3.27
N THR A 262 11.72 -1.06 2.18
CA THR A 262 12.70 0.03 2.21
C THR A 262 12.21 1.17 3.10
N ALA A 263 10.92 1.55 3.00
CA ALA A 263 10.35 2.59 3.84
C ALA A 263 10.39 2.23 5.33
N ALA A 264 10.08 0.98 5.68
CA ALA A 264 10.17 0.45 7.05
C ALA A 264 11.59 0.57 7.63
N GLY A 265 12.62 0.19 6.87
CA GLY A 265 14.01 0.34 7.31
C GLY A 265 14.41 1.81 7.52
N LEU A 266 13.92 2.70 6.65
CA LEU A 266 14.17 4.13 6.78
C LEU A 266 13.41 4.78 7.95
N MET A 267 12.29 4.20 8.40
CA MET A 267 11.58 4.67 9.60
C MET A 267 12.49 4.61 10.83
N HIS A 268 13.25 3.52 11.01
CA HIS A 268 14.24 3.40 12.08
C HIS A 268 15.37 4.40 11.93
N LYS A 269 15.97 4.48 10.74
CA LYS A 269 17.11 5.37 10.44
C LYS A 269 16.79 6.84 10.72
N PHE A 270 15.58 7.27 10.38
CA PHE A 270 15.14 8.66 10.49
C PHE A 270 14.24 8.94 11.70
N GLN A 271 14.17 7.99 12.65
CA GLN A 271 13.47 8.15 13.93
C GLN A 271 11.99 8.49 13.76
N ALA A 272 11.28 7.72 12.93
CA ALA A 272 9.84 7.83 12.82
C ALA A 272 9.17 7.62 14.17
N HIS A 273 8.15 8.43 14.44
CA HIS A 273 7.40 8.40 15.69
C HIS A 273 6.15 7.54 15.61
N ALA A 274 5.58 7.38 14.41
CA ALA A 274 4.43 6.53 14.15
C ALA A 274 4.33 6.25 12.65
N GLY A 275 3.68 5.14 12.29
CA GLY A 275 3.40 4.77 10.90
C GLY A 275 2.07 4.03 10.79
N THR A 276 1.46 4.13 9.62
CA THR A 276 0.40 3.23 9.15
C THR A 276 0.58 3.06 7.65
N ASP A 277 -0.04 2.08 7.01
CA ASP A 277 -0.14 2.04 5.56
C ASP A 277 -1.47 2.62 5.06
N VAL A 278 -1.57 2.92 3.76
CA VAL A 278 -2.79 3.46 3.15
C VAL A 278 -3.40 2.41 2.23
N THR A 279 -4.49 1.78 2.66
CA THR A 279 -5.22 0.77 1.86
C THR A 279 -6.71 1.12 1.69
N GLY A 280 -7.62 0.22 2.04
CA GLY A 280 -9.01 0.22 1.59
C GLY A 280 -9.90 1.32 2.17
N PHE A 281 -9.47 2.02 3.22
CA PHE A 281 -10.19 3.17 3.77
C PHE A 281 -9.76 4.52 3.18
N GLY A 282 -8.75 4.51 2.32
CA GLY A 282 -8.17 5.72 1.75
C GLY A 282 -7.33 6.52 2.74
N LEU A 283 -6.60 7.51 2.23
CA LEU A 283 -5.66 8.30 3.01
C LEU A 283 -6.27 8.89 4.30
N LEU A 284 -7.47 9.49 4.21
CA LEU A 284 -8.10 10.13 5.35
C LEU A 284 -8.59 9.10 6.38
N GLY A 285 -9.06 7.93 5.94
CA GLY A 285 -9.47 6.86 6.84
C GLY A 285 -8.29 6.34 7.67
N HIS A 286 -7.20 5.96 7.00
CA HIS A 286 -5.98 5.48 7.67
C HIS A 286 -5.31 6.58 8.51
N ALA A 287 -5.27 7.83 8.04
CA ALA A 287 -4.77 8.95 8.85
C ALA A 287 -5.60 9.17 10.13
N ASN A 288 -6.93 9.00 10.08
CA ASN A 288 -7.76 9.08 11.27
C ASN A 288 -7.49 7.93 12.25
N ASN A 289 -7.27 6.71 11.76
CA ASN A 289 -6.91 5.56 12.60
C ASN A 289 -5.60 5.81 13.34
N LEU A 290 -4.58 6.25 12.59
CA LEU A 290 -3.30 6.59 13.17
C LEU A 290 -3.43 7.74 14.17
N ALA A 291 -4.15 8.82 13.83
CA ALA A 291 -4.36 9.94 14.74
C ALA A 291 -5.05 9.52 16.05
N ALA A 292 -6.09 8.67 15.95
CA ALA A 292 -6.86 8.16 17.09
C ALA A 292 -6.00 7.33 18.06
N GLN A 293 -4.95 6.67 17.55
CA GLN A 293 -4.05 5.82 18.33
C GLN A 293 -2.97 6.60 19.10
N GLN A 294 -2.74 7.89 18.79
CA GLN A 294 -1.64 8.65 19.37
C GLN A 294 -1.79 8.86 20.88
N ARG A 295 -0.69 8.69 21.63
CA ARG A 295 -0.68 8.98 23.07
C ARG A 295 -0.84 10.47 23.34
N ASN A 296 -0.16 11.31 22.54
CA ASN A 296 -0.21 12.77 22.66
C ASN A 296 -1.53 13.34 22.13
N GLU A 297 -1.88 14.54 22.60
CA GLU A 297 -3.00 15.33 22.07
C GLU A 297 -2.61 16.00 20.75
N VAL A 298 -2.59 15.21 19.68
CA VAL A 298 -2.19 15.65 18.34
C VAL A 298 -3.31 15.50 17.32
N SER A 299 -3.22 16.22 16.20
CA SER A 299 -4.09 16.06 15.04
C SER A 299 -3.29 16.20 13.75
N PHE A 300 -3.75 15.52 12.72
CA PHE A 300 -3.05 15.42 11.44
C PHE A 300 -3.73 16.32 10.42
N VAL A 301 -2.93 17.19 9.78
CA VAL A 301 -3.43 18.11 8.74
C VAL A 301 -2.71 17.83 7.44
N ILE A 302 -3.45 17.27 6.50
CA ILE A 302 -2.96 16.95 5.16
C ILE A 302 -3.22 18.15 4.25
N HIS A 303 -2.14 18.62 3.64
CA HIS A 303 -2.10 19.79 2.76
C HIS A 303 -1.95 19.41 1.29
N ASN A 304 -1.23 18.31 1.01
CA ASN A 304 -0.86 17.91 -0.34
C ASN A 304 -1.30 16.47 -0.62
N LEU A 305 -1.67 16.18 -1.87
CA LEU A 305 -2.04 14.83 -2.30
C LEU A 305 -1.18 14.44 -3.51
N PRO A 306 -0.16 13.58 -3.35
CA PRO A 306 0.54 12.98 -4.48
C PRO A 306 -0.38 11.96 -5.14
N ILE A 307 -0.78 12.22 -6.37
CA ILE A 307 -1.76 11.43 -7.11
C ILE A 307 -1.13 11.02 -8.43
N ILE A 308 -1.30 9.75 -8.82
CA ILE A 308 -0.88 9.25 -10.14
C ILE A 308 -1.44 10.18 -11.22
N ALA A 309 -0.57 10.62 -12.13
CA ALA A 309 -0.92 11.61 -13.15
C ALA A 309 -2.23 11.24 -13.87
N LYS A 310 -3.03 12.26 -14.21
CA LYS A 310 -4.37 12.13 -14.82
C LYS A 310 -5.46 11.56 -13.92
N MET A 311 -5.16 10.88 -12.82
CA MET A 311 -6.21 10.31 -11.95
C MET A 311 -7.04 11.40 -11.26
N ALA A 312 -6.45 12.56 -10.94
CA ALA A 312 -7.19 13.72 -10.48
C ALA A 312 -8.20 14.22 -11.54
N SER A 313 -7.80 14.31 -12.80
CA SER A 313 -8.66 14.71 -13.92
C SER A 313 -9.81 13.73 -14.14
N ILE A 314 -9.53 12.42 -14.10
CA ILE A 314 -10.54 11.36 -14.20
C ILE A 314 -11.52 11.45 -13.02
N SER A 315 -11.00 11.54 -11.79
CA SER A 315 -11.85 11.66 -10.61
C SER A 315 -12.76 12.87 -10.70
N LYS A 316 -12.26 14.02 -11.15
CA LYS A 316 -13.05 15.25 -11.32
C LYS A 316 -14.14 15.08 -12.38
N ALA A 317 -13.85 14.43 -13.51
CA ALA A 317 -14.85 14.13 -14.55
C ALA A 317 -15.97 13.20 -14.04
N CYS A 318 -15.67 12.34 -13.06
CA CYS A 318 -16.63 11.44 -12.44
C CYS A 318 -17.31 12.00 -11.16
N GLY A 319 -17.08 13.28 -10.82
CA GLY A 319 -17.63 13.89 -9.61
C GLY A 319 -17.14 13.21 -8.33
N ASN A 320 -18.06 12.83 -7.44
CA ASN A 320 -17.72 12.21 -6.14
C ASN A 320 -17.65 10.68 -6.19
N MET A 321 -17.61 10.07 -7.38
CA MET A 321 -17.63 8.61 -7.52
C MET A 321 -16.50 7.90 -6.77
N PHE A 322 -15.31 8.50 -6.76
CA PHE A 322 -14.13 7.93 -6.10
C PHE A 322 -13.80 8.57 -4.76
N ASN A 323 -14.31 9.78 -4.49
CA ASN A 323 -13.92 10.59 -3.32
C ASN A 323 -12.39 10.75 -3.13
N LEU A 324 -11.63 10.82 -4.23
CA LEU A 324 -10.17 10.91 -4.22
C LEU A 324 -9.67 12.16 -3.48
N PHE A 325 -10.32 13.31 -3.69
CA PHE A 325 -9.92 14.57 -3.07
C PHE A 325 -10.33 14.67 -1.59
N GLN A 326 -11.36 13.93 -1.20
CA GLN A 326 -11.80 13.79 0.20
C GLN A 326 -10.94 12.76 0.95
N GLY A 327 -10.03 12.06 0.26
CA GLY A 327 -9.13 11.08 0.85
C GLY A 327 -9.79 9.77 1.25
N THR A 328 -11.00 9.47 0.75
CA THR A 328 -11.73 8.23 1.06
C THR A 328 -11.84 7.27 -0.13
N SER A 329 -11.19 7.60 -1.26
CA SER A 329 -10.91 6.64 -2.33
C SER A 329 -10.11 5.47 -1.77
N ALA A 330 -10.51 4.26 -2.11
CA ALA A 330 -9.77 3.08 -1.70
C ALA A 330 -8.40 3.06 -2.39
N GLU A 331 -7.38 2.62 -1.65
CA GLU A 331 -6.09 2.23 -2.19
C GLU A 331 -5.91 0.72 -1.97
N THR A 332 -5.03 0.08 -2.74
CA THR A 332 -4.61 -1.31 -2.50
C THR A 332 -3.10 -1.35 -2.46
N SER A 333 -2.50 -2.00 -1.45
CA SER A 333 -1.05 -1.98 -1.21
C SER A 333 -0.43 -0.59 -1.42
N GLY A 334 -1.00 0.43 -0.77
CA GLY A 334 -0.50 1.80 -0.86
C GLY A 334 0.82 1.97 -0.10
N GLY A 335 1.21 3.23 0.07
CA GLY A 335 2.43 3.58 0.77
C GLY A 335 2.23 3.66 2.28
N LEU A 336 3.34 3.79 3.00
CA LEU A 336 3.33 4.16 4.40
C LEU A 336 3.01 5.65 4.54
N LEU A 337 2.14 5.98 5.49
CA LEU A 337 1.95 7.30 6.06
C LEU A 337 2.72 7.37 7.38
N VAL A 338 3.83 8.11 7.39
CA VAL A 338 4.80 8.14 8.49
C VAL A 338 4.81 9.51 9.16
N CYS A 339 4.77 9.54 10.50
CA CYS A 339 5.05 10.72 11.31
C CYS A 339 6.55 10.80 11.58
N LEU A 340 7.20 11.84 11.07
CA LEU A 340 8.65 12.03 11.17
C LEU A 340 9.00 13.39 11.80
N PRO A 341 10.13 13.47 12.54
CA PRO A 341 10.72 14.74 12.89
C PRO A 341 10.96 15.60 11.64
N ARG A 342 10.61 16.88 11.72
CA ARG A 342 10.64 17.80 10.57
C ARG A 342 12.01 17.88 9.91
N GLU A 343 13.06 17.88 10.70
CA GLU A 343 14.46 17.95 10.28
C GLU A 343 14.97 16.67 9.60
N GLN A 344 14.28 15.54 9.79
CA GLN A 344 14.62 14.25 9.19
C GLN A 344 13.83 13.95 7.92
N ALA A 345 12.61 14.49 7.79
CA ALA A 345 11.71 14.18 6.70
C ALA A 345 12.30 14.43 5.30
N ALA A 346 13.02 15.54 5.09
CA ALA A 346 13.65 15.82 3.80
C ALA A 346 14.73 14.78 3.42
N LYS A 347 15.49 14.29 4.41
CA LYS A 347 16.50 13.25 4.21
C LYS A 347 15.86 11.90 3.92
N PHE A 348 14.80 11.55 4.67
CA PHE A 348 13.97 10.37 4.40
C PHE A 348 13.45 10.36 2.96
N CYS A 349 12.84 11.47 2.51
CA CYS A 349 12.32 11.59 1.14
C CYS A 349 13.43 11.49 0.08
N SER A 350 14.60 12.11 0.33
CA SER A 350 15.74 12.04 -0.58
C SER A 350 16.29 10.62 -0.70
N GLU A 351 16.38 9.89 0.42
CA GLU A 351 16.89 8.52 0.42
C GLU A 351 15.92 7.55 -0.25
N MET A 352 14.61 7.67 0.04
CA MET A 352 13.54 6.96 -0.68
C MET A 352 13.66 7.16 -2.20
N LYS A 353 13.93 8.39 -2.65
CA LYS A 353 14.10 8.69 -4.07
C LYS A 353 15.35 8.02 -4.65
N SER A 354 16.47 8.02 -3.92
CA SER A 354 17.73 7.43 -4.39
C SER A 354 17.70 5.90 -4.52
N GLN A 355 16.94 5.23 -3.65
CA GLN A 355 16.77 3.78 -3.69
C GLN A 355 15.77 3.32 -4.79
N GLY A 356 14.90 4.23 -5.25
CA GLY A 356 13.95 3.98 -6.35
C GLY A 356 14.51 4.17 -7.76
N SER A 357 15.71 4.73 -7.94
CA SER A 357 16.30 5.04 -9.27
C SER A 357 17.19 3.94 -9.88
N GLY A 358 17.33 2.78 -9.23
CA GLY A 358 18.07 1.64 -9.79
C GLY A 358 17.21 0.82 -10.76
N PHE A 359 17.82 0.25 -11.80
CA PHE A 359 17.19 -0.81 -12.60
C PHE A 359 16.94 -2.01 -11.65
N GLY A 360 15.68 -2.20 -11.23
CA GLY A 360 15.31 -3.15 -10.15
C GLY A 360 15.19 -2.53 -8.75
N GLY A 361 15.17 -1.20 -8.61
CA GLY A 361 15.00 -0.52 -7.33
C GLY A 361 13.56 -0.61 -6.80
N GLN A 362 13.42 -1.01 -5.53
CA GLN A 362 12.17 -1.21 -4.78
C GLN A 362 11.40 0.09 -4.46
N GLY A 363 11.63 1.17 -5.20
CA GLY A 363 10.95 2.45 -4.97
C GLY A 363 9.77 2.64 -5.90
N ALA A 364 8.64 3.11 -5.37
CA ALA A 364 7.62 3.74 -6.20
C ALA A 364 8.26 4.95 -6.91
N VAL A 365 7.98 5.11 -8.21
CA VAL A 365 8.50 6.27 -8.94
C VAL A 365 7.85 7.53 -8.38
N GLY A 366 8.72 8.48 -8.03
CA GLY A 366 8.32 9.74 -7.39
C GLY A 366 8.89 9.95 -5.99
N GLY A 367 9.39 8.88 -5.33
CA GLY A 367 9.97 8.97 -3.99
C GLY A 367 8.91 9.03 -2.88
N ALA A 368 9.15 9.82 -1.84
CA ALA A 368 8.18 10.06 -0.76
C ALA A 368 7.87 11.56 -0.67
N TRP A 369 6.67 11.91 -0.22
CA TRP A 369 6.18 13.29 -0.19
C TRP A 369 5.85 13.70 1.23
N ILE A 370 6.32 14.88 1.65
CA ILE A 370 5.78 15.56 2.82
C ILE A 370 4.40 16.10 2.44
N ILE A 371 3.36 15.49 2.99
CA ILE A 371 1.97 15.79 2.63
C ILE A 371 1.26 16.65 3.68
N GLY A 372 1.81 16.79 4.88
CA GLY A 372 1.11 17.48 5.96
C GLY A 372 1.94 17.64 7.22
N ILE A 373 1.25 18.05 8.30
CA ILE A 373 1.86 18.30 9.60
C ILE A 373 1.05 17.63 10.70
N VAL A 374 1.71 17.42 11.83
CA VAL A 374 1.10 17.07 13.10
C VAL A 374 1.01 18.35 13.96
N GLU A 375 -0.20 18.73 14.35
CA GLU A 375 -0.47 19.87 15.24
C GLU A 375 -1.01 19.40 16.58
N LYS A 376 -1.07 20.29 17.58
CA LYS A 376 -1.81 19.98 18.82
C LYS A 376 -3.31 19.85 18.49
N GLY A 377 -3.96 18.80 18.96
CA GLY A 377 -5.38 18.59 18.67
C GLY A 377 -6.01 17.38 19.36
N ASP A 378 -7.14 16.91 18.84
CA ASP A 378 -8.05 15.97 19.50
C ASP A 378 -8.01 14.55 18.91
N ARG A 379 -6.83 14.12 18.42
CA ARG A 379 -6.59 12.79 17.83
C ARG A 379 -7.43 12.51 16.58
N ARG A 380 -7.57 13.52 15.72
CA ARG A 380 -8.23 13.41 14.41
C ARG A 380 -7.31 13.76 13.26
N ALA A 381 -7.68 13.32 12.06
CA ALA A 381 -7.06 13.72 10.82
C ALA A 381 -8.05 14.49 9.93
N ARG A 382 -7.55 15.50 9.22
CA ARG A 382 -8.28 16.25 8.21
C ARG A 382 -7.43 16.55 6.99
N ILE A 383 -8.06 16.59 5.83
CA ILE A 383 -7.50 17.19 4.61
C ILE A 383 -8.04 18.62 4.53
N ILE A 384 -7.20 19.60 4.21
CA ILE A 384 -7.65 20.99 4.03
C ILE A 384 -8.64 21.11 2.85
N ASP A 385 -9.51 22.12 2.86
CA ASP A 385 -10.59 22.26 1.85
C ASP A 385 -10.11 22.27 0.39
N LYS A 386 -8.91 22.80 0.15
CA LYS A 386 -8.28 22.90 -1.17
C LYS A 386 -6.87 22.31 -1.11
N PRO A 387 -6.74 20.97 -1.05
CA PRO A 387 -5.43 20.36 -0.96
C PRO A 387 -4.68 20.58 -2.27
N ARG A 388 -3.36 20.81 -2.18
CA ARG A 388 -2.51 20.91 -3.36
C ARG A 388 -2.33 19.53 -3.98
N ILE A 389 -2.72 19.38 -5.24
CA ILE A 389 -2.47 18.15 -5.98
C ILE A 389 -1.04 18.15 -6.50
N ILE A 390 -0.30 17.10 -6.21
CA ILE A 390 1.02 16.84 -6.78
C ILE A 390 0.82 15.71 -7.80
N GLU A 391 0.85 16.04 -9.10
CA GLU A 391 0.77 15.01 -10.12
C GLU A 391 2.07 14.19 -10.18
N VAL A 392 1.94 12.87 -10.09
CA VAL A 392 3.05 11.92 -10.09
C VAL A 392 3.09 11.21 -11.45
N PRO A 393 4.07 11.52 -12.33
CA PRO A 393 4.15 10.91 -13.65
C PRO A 393 4.58 9.44 -13.59
N PRO A 394 4.16 8.59 -14.54
CA PRO A 394 4.60 7.21 -14.65
C PRO A 394 6.13 7.02 -14.83
N ARG A 395 6.65 5.85 -14.46
CA ARG A 395 8.11 5.47 -14.54
C ARG A 395 8.74 5.67 -15.91
N GLY A 396 7.98 5.51 -16.99
CA GLY A 396 8.48 5.63 -18.36
C GLY A 396 8.48 7.05 -18.94
N SER A 397 7.75 8.00 -18.34
CA SER A 397 7.50 9.32 -18.94
C SER A 397 8.67 10.29 -18.79
N GLN A 398 9.57 10.08 -17.82
CA GLN A 398 10.72 10.95 -17.59
C GLN A 398 11.90 10.67 -18.53
N ALA A 399 12.02 9.46 -19.07
CA ALA A 399 13.07 9.11 -20.02
C ALA A 399 12.93 9.86 -21.35
N ALA A 400 11.70 10.13 -21.79
CA ALA A 400 11.45 10.80 -23.07
C ALA A 400 11.84 12.30 -23.10
N ASN A 401 12.03 12.94 -21.95
CA ASN A 401 12.34 14.37 -21.86
C ASN A 401 13.83 14.70 -21.63
N GLN A 402 14.72 13.70 -21.51
CA GLN A 402 16.16 13.93 -21.39
C GLN A 402 16.94 13.75 -22.70
N ASP A 403 16.35 13.14 -23.73
CA ASP A 403 17.05 12.84 -25.00
C ASP A 403 16.96 13.94 -26.08
N ASN A 404 16.33 15.08 -25.81
CA ASN A 404 16.14 16.14 -26.81
C ASN A 404 17.00 17.41 -26.60
N SER A 405 18.07 17.38 -25.78
CA SER A 405 18.93 18.55 -25.58
C SER A 405 20.43 18.34 -25.77
N THR A 406 20.88 17.30 -26.49
CA THR A 406 22.31 17.17 -26.86
C THR A 406 22.50 16.51 -28.22
N THR A 407 22.28 17.26 -29.29
CA THR A 407 22.92 17.00 -30.59
C THR A 407 23.52 18.30 -31.12
N SER A 408 24.72 18.64 -30.61
CA SER A 408 25.62 19.55 -31.32
C SER A 408 26.41 18.71 -32.35
N PRO A 409 26.60 19.18 -33.61
CA PRO A 409 27.33 18.42 -34.61
C PRO A 409 28.82 18.36 -34.28
N ALA A 410 29.43 17.17 -34.42
CA ALA A 410 30.87 16.98 -34.27
C ALA A 410 31.65 17.78 -35.35
N PRO A 411 32.81 18.36 -35.02
CA PRO A 411 33.66 19.01 -36.02
C PRO A 411 34.44 17.96 -36.83
N SER A 412 34.48 18.17 -38.15
CA SER A 412 35.26 17.39 -39.11
C SER A 412 36.77 17.42 -38.82
N PRO A 413 37.52 16.34 -39.12
CA PRO A 413 38.98 16.34 -38.97
C PRO A 413 39.62 17.04 -40.17
N ASN A 414 40.34 18.14 -39.93
CA ASN A 414 41.23 18.70 -40.95
C ASN A 414 42.62 18.09 -40.82
N LEU A 415 43.05 17.49 -41.94
CA LEU A 415 44.42 17.19 -42.29
C LEU A 415 45.24 18.48 -42.41
N SER A 416 46.34 18.55 -41.67
CA SER A 416 47.65 19.07 -42.11
C SER A 416 48.67 18.93 -40.97
#